data_AF-A0A4T0DPX4-F1
#
_entry.id   AF-A0A4T0DPX4-F1
#
_cell.length_a   1.000
_cell.length_b   1.000
_cell.length_c   1.000
_cell.angle_alpha   90.00
_cell.angle_beta   90.00
_cell.angle_gamma   90.00
#
_symmetry.space_group_name_H-M   'P 1'
#
loop_
_entity.id
_entity.type
_entity.pdbx_description
1 polymer ?
#
loop_
_entity_poly.entity_id
_entity_poly.type
_entity_poly.pdbx_seq_one_letter_code
_entity_poly.pdbx_strand_id
1 'polypeptide(L)'
;HEKLLTWPKVLDNHQTVSEEEYTGKNIRLPSTKEAPNLDMQVLNYHRPMLGTFHSKFMVVDRKIGIVSSNNIQDNSNMEMMCHVEGPIVDSLYDTFLISWHNELDPPLPSRNSPAAQGGLPTFEQASFQGLFDPNGNLNVPEYGNSRSLQEVAEAGKRTELPLHAPGDPHYDVDIAGEVTRMQSVMSPRDGETGPAVAARHLNRGRHLDLKPTIEGNYAPGEEMTPYIPHRVHDLVPMALVNRKPYGATNHNGVFMPQNEAWLSAVRNATTSVFIQTPDLNAAPLLPELLAAVRRGVDVTYYVCLGYNDAGELLPFQGGHNEGVANKLYTSLTAEESAARSRLHIHYYTAKDQVAPIHDSFKQRSCHVKLMIVDSHLGIMGNGNQDTQSWYHSQEVNIMIDSAEIVTKWREGIERNQNTGKLGRSSNEDGIWRDAQGNQAKGAIGVDAGKFSWAKGVVGAVQRVRGAGGF
;
A
#
# COMPACT_ATOMS: atom_id res chain seq x y z
N HIS A 1 8.23 22.93 23.52
CA HIS A 1 9.17 23.93 22.99
C HIS A 1 10.05 24.35 24.15
N GLU A 2 11.34 24.07 24.30
CA GLU A 2 12.41 23.48 23.48
C GLU A 2 13.01 22.29 24.25
N LYS A 3 13.01 21.08 23.68
CA LYS A 3 14.10 20.14 23.93
C LYS A 3 14.95 20.19 22.68
N LEU A 4 15.86 21.17 22.66
CA LEU A 4 16.99 21.18 21.74
C LEU A 4 17.56 19.76 21.66
N LEU A 5 17.75 19.28 20.44
CA LEU A 5 18.45 18.04 20.13
C LEU A 5 19.67 17.91 21.06
N THR A 6 19.58 17.02 22.04
CA THR A 6 20.73 16.72 22.90
C THR A 6 21.78 16.07 21.99
N TRP A 7 23.04 16.50 22.06
CA TRP A 7 24.17 15.97 21.29
C TRP A 7 24.20 14.43 21.09
N PRO A 8 23.81 13.58 22.08
CA PRO A 8 23.68 12.14 21.84
C PRO A 8 22.73 11.74 20.68
N LYS A 9 21.69 12.53 20.40
CA LYS A 9 20.70 12.26 19.34
C LYS A 9 21.23 12.40 17.91
N VAL A 10 22.41 12.98 17.75
CA VAL A 10 23.06 13.20 16.44
C VAL A 10 24.07 12.09 16.12
N LEU A 11 24.51 11.33 17.13
CA LEU A 11 25.53 10.28 16.99
C LEU A 11 24.94 8.87 17.00
N ASP A 12 23.87 8.65 17.77
CA ASP A 12 23.16 7.37 17.82
C ASP A 12 21.75 7.49 17.22
N ASN A 13 21.55 6.76 16.12
CA ASN A 13 20.29 6.74 15.38
C ASN A 13 19.25 5.79 15.99
N HIS A 14 19.62 4.90 16.93
CA HIS A 14 18.74 3.85 17.48
C HIS A 14 18.66 3.94 19.01
N GLN A 15 17.83 4.85 19.51
CA GLN A 15 17.72 5.10 20.94
C GLN A 15 16.65 4.23 21.58
N THR A 16 17.02 3.48 22.62
CA THR A 16 16.05 2.77 23.46
C THR A 16 15.12 3.74 24.17
N VAL A 17 13.82 3.44 24.11
CA VAL A 17 12.74 4.18 24.76
C VAL A 17 12.37 3.46 26.05
N SER A 18 12.36 4.18 27.17
CA SER A 18 11.97 3.59 28.46
C SER A 18 10.48 3.26 28.51
N GLU A 19 10.09 2.35 29.40
CA GLU A 19 8.68 2.02 29.64
C GLU A 19 7.84 3.25 30.02
N GLU A 20 8.38 4.13 30.86
CA GLU A 20 7.72 5.40 31.19
C GLU A 20 7.45 6.26 29.94
N GLU A 21 8.39 6.29 28.99
CA GLU A 21 8.24 7.08 27.77
C GLU A 21 7.27 6.45 26.78
N TYR A 22 7.35 5.13 26.52
CA TYR A 22 6.46 4.48 25.55
C TYR A 22 5.01 4.29 26.07
N THR A 23 4.83 4.17 27.38
CA THR A 23 3.48 4.17 28.00
C THR A 23 2.87 5.56 28.10
N GLY A 24 3.71 6.60 27.95
CA GLY A 24 3.29 7.98 27.96
C GLY A 24 2.30 8.33 26.84
N LYS A 25 1.60 9.45 27.03
CA LYS A 25 0.50 9.93 26.17
C LYS A 25 0.82 10.10 24.68
N ASN A 26 2.09 10.10 24.30
CA ASN A 26 2.54 10.30 22.92
C ASN A 26 2.67 8.99 22.13
N ILE A 27 3.03 7.88 22.79
CA ILE A 27 3.27 6.59 22.15
C ILE A 27 2.16 5.59 22.52
N ARG A 28 1.72 5.59 23.79
CA ARG A 28 0.55 4.82 24.28
C ARG A 28 0.64 3.31 24.04
N LEU A 29 1.85 2.75 24.05
CA LEU A 29 2.04 1.31 24.06
C LEU A 29 1.79 0.76 25.48
N PRO A 30 1.29 -0.48 25.63
CA PRO A 30 0.98 -1.06 26.93
C PRO A 30 2.24 -1.26 27.78
N SER A 31 2.13 -1.06 29.08
CA SER A 31 3.16 -1.43 30.04
C SER A 31 3.35 -2.95 30.11
N THR A 32 4.49 -3.37 30.63
CA THR A 32 4.78 -4.79 30.94
C THR A 32 3.75 -5.39 31.91
N LYS A 33 3.08 -4.57 32.73
CA LYS A 33 1.99 -5.00 33.61
C LYS A 33 0.67 -5.20 32.87
N GLU A 34 0.41 -4.40 31.85
CA GLU A 34 -0.80 -4.49 31.01
C GLU A 34 -0.69 -5.63 30.00
N ALA A 35 0.53 -5.96 29.55
CA ALA A 35 0.81 -7.05 28.63
C ALA A 35 1.91 -8.00 29.20
N PRO A 36 1.64 -8.76 30.27
CA PRO A 36 2.66 -9.54 31.00
C PRO A 36 3.24 -10.71 30.22
N ASN A 37 2.67 -11.05 29.07
CA ASN A 37 3.14 -12.13 28.19
C ASN A 37 3.85 -11.61 26.94
N LEU A 38 4.17 -10.31 26.88
CA LEU A 38 4.87 -9.68 25.77
C LEU A 38 6.18 -9.08 26.27
N ASP A 39 7.30 -9.60 25.77
CA ASP A 39 8.58 -8.92 25.88
C ASP A 39 8.62 -7.79 24.83
N MET A 40 8.61 -6.54 25.30
CA MET A 40 8.54 -5.37 24.43
C MET A 40 9.78 -4.50 24.58
N GLN A 41 10.50 -4.31 23.47
CA GLN A 41 11.50 -3.27 23.32
C GLN A 41 10.99 -2.23 22.33
N VAL A 42 11.23 -0.95 22.65
CA VAL A 42 10.80 0.17 21.80
C VAL A 42 12.04 0.99 21.47
N LEU A 43 12.30 1.18 20.18
CA LEU A 43 13.36 2.04 19.69
C LEU A 43 12.78 3.28 19.03
N ASN A 44 13.39 4.42 19.32
CA ASN A 44 13.17 5.65 18.60
C ASN A 44 14.29 5.81 17.58
N TYR A 45 13.93 5.71 16.30
CA TYR A 45 14.87 5.85 15.19
C TYR A 45 14.90 7.27 14.65
N HIS A 46 16.10 7.86 14.52
CA HIS A 46 16.29 9.18 13.90
C HIS A 46 17.46 9.16 12.93
N ARG A 47 17.26 9.65 11.69
CA ARG A 47 18.36 9.93 10.77
C ARG A 47 18.24 11.33 10.16
N PRO A 48 18.62 12.36 10.92
CA PRO A 48 18.48 13.75 10.49
C PRO A 48 19.18 14.01 9.14
N MET A 49 18.67 14.89 8.29
CA MET A 49 17.46 15.71 8.43
C MET A 49 16.23 15.10 7.73
N LEU A 50 16.43 14.34 6.65
CA LEU A 50 15.34 13.82 5.82
C LEU A 50 15.18 12.29 5.89
N GLY A 51 16.10 11.60 6.55
CA GLY A 51 16.12 10.14 6.61
C GLY A 51 15.07 9.64 7.58
N THR A 52 14.11 8.88 7.07
CA THR A 52 12.98 8.36 7.84
C THR A 52 13.00 6.83 7.85
N PHE A 53 12.51 6.24 8.93
CA PHE A 53 12.15 4.82 8.94
C PHE A 53 10.76 4.68 8.34
N HIS A 54 10.67 4.17 7.12
CA HIS A 54 9.40 4.03 6.41
C HIS A 54 9.07 2.57 6.05
N SER A 55 9.83 1.62 6.61
CA SER A 55 9.61 0.20 6.34
C SER A 55 8.46 -0.37 7.17
N LYS A 56 7.59 -1.17 6.54
CA LYS A 56 6.50 -1.91 7.21
C LYS A 56 6.54 -3.37 6.78
N PHE A 57 7.04 -4.21 7.66
CA PHE A 57 7.08 -5.65 7.47
C PHE A 57 7.10 -6.35 8.83
N MET A 58 6.78 -7.64 8.84
CA MET A 58 6.77 -8.47 10.03
C MET A 58 7.39 -9.83 9.69
N VAL A 59 8.11 -10.41 10.64
CA VAL A 59 8.60 -11.79 10.55
C VAL A 59 8.02 -12.55 11.73
N VAL A 60 7.33 -13.66 11.45
CA VAL A 60 6.72 -14.53 12.46
C VAL A 60 7.43 -15.88 12.43
N ASP A 61 7.94 -16.31 13.59
CA ASP A 61 8.63 -17.59 13.83
C ASP A 61 9.79 -17.93 12.88
N ARG A 62 10.35 -16.94 12.17
CA ARG A 62 11.27 -17.14 11.03
C ARG A 62 10.71 -18.12 9.99
N LYS A 63 9.39 -18.14 9.81
CA LYS A 63 8.67 -18.96 8.83
C LYS A 63 7.85 -18.14 7.86
N ILE A 64 7.23 -17.08 8.39
CA ILE A 64 6.26 -16.25 7.69
C ILE A 64 6.83 -14.83 7.65
N GLY A 65 6.84 -14.24 6.46
CA GLY A 65 7.11 -12.83 6.24
C GLY A 65 5.84 -12.13 5.81
N ILE A 66 5.60 -10.94 6.34
CA ILE A 66 4.54 -10.04 5.90
C ILE A 66 5.21 -8.77 5.38
N VAL A 67 4.93 -8.36 4.14
CA VAL A 67 5.38 -7.08 3.58
C VAL A 67 4.15 -6.25 3.24
N SER A 68 4.13 -5.00 3.65
CA SER A 68 2.89 -4.23 3.79
C SER A 68 3.05 -2.80 3.31
N SER A 69 2.07 -2.24 2.61
CA SER A 69 2.01 -0.78 2.41
C SER A 69 1.41 -0.05 3.61
N ASN A 70 0.77 -0.80 4.52
CA ASN A 70 -0.05 -0.33 5.63
C ASN A 70 0.80 0.23 6.77
N ASN A 71 0.44 1.41 7.26
CA ASN A 71 0.88 1.88 8.58
C ASN A 71 -0.02 1.28 9.68
N ILE A 72 0.46 1.25 10.92
CA ILE A 72 -0.34 0.80 12.09
C ILE A 72 -1.18 1.98 12.61
N GLN A 73 -2.21 2.36 11.85
CA GLN A 73 -3.10 3.47 12.21
C GLN A 73 -4.46 3.37 11.51
N ASP A 74 -5.47 3.86 12.21
CA ASP A 74 -6.84 4.02 11.74
C ASP A 74 -6.95 5.17 10.72
N ASN A 75 -6.97 4.83 9.43
CA ASN A 75 -6.99 5.77 8.31
C ASN A 75 -8.02 5.41 7.22
N SER A 76 -8.09 6.22 6.16
CA SER A 76 -9.01 6.02 5.02
C SER A 76 -8.34 5.39 3.79
N ASN A 77 -7.18 4.76 3.97
CA ASN A 77 -6.35 4.29 2.87
C ASN A 77 -6.82 2.93 2.37
N MET A 78 -6.86 2.76 1.04
CA MET A 78 -6.76 1.46 0.40
C MET A 78 -5.29 1.06 0.32
N GLU A 79 -4.97 -0.11 0.86
CA GLU A 79 -3.61 -0.59 1.06
C GLU A 79 -3.50 -2.06 0.63
N MET A 80 -2.26 -2.56 0.57
CA MET A 80 -1.93 -3.91 0.13
C MET A 80 -0.94 -4.54 1.10
N MET A 81 -1.12 -5.82 1.36
CA MET A 81 -0.20 -6.63 2.16
C MET A 81 0.00 -7.97 1.46
N CYS A 82 1.24 -8.46 1.46
CA CYS A 82 1.58 -9.80 1.02
C CYS A 82 2.14 -10.63 2.16
N HIS A 83 1.61 -11.84 2.28
CA HIS A 83 2.19 -12.94 3.01
C HIS A 83 3.17 -13.67 2.08
N VAL A 84 4.42 -13.82 2.51
CA VAL A 84 5.47 -14.62 1.86
C VAL A 84 6.04 -15.70 2.79
N GLU A 85 6.39 -16.85 2.21
CA GLU A 85 7.01 -17.98 2.91
C GLU A 85 8.25 -18.45 2.14
N GLY A 86 9.08 -19.28 2.79
CA GLY A 86 10.29 -19.83 2.20
C GLY A 86 11.54 -18.95 2.40
N PRO A 87 12.60 -19.12 1.59
CA PRO A 87 13.90 -18.50 1.83
C PRO A 87 13.91 -16.97 1.92
N ILE A 88 12.93 -16.29 1.30
CA ILE A 88 12.80 -14.83 1.36
C ILE A 88 12.60 -14.31 2.79
N VAL A 89 12.03 -15.13 3.68
CA VAL A 89 11.80 -14.79 5.09
C VAL A 89 13.11 -14.63 5.85
N ASP A 90 14.15 -15.39 5.52
CA ASP A 90 15.47 -15.19 6.11
C ASP A 90 16.06 -13.83 5.70
N SER A 91 15.85 -13.39 4.46
CA SER A 91 16.27 -12.04 4.01
C SER A 91 15.50 -10.91 4.71
N LEU A 92 14.21 -11.12 5.00
CA LEU A 92 13.41 -10.18 5.80
C LEU A 92 13.93 -10.13 7.24
N TYR A 93 14.28 -11.27 7.82
CA TYR A 93 14.86 -11.36 9.15
C TYR A 93 16.22 -10.65 9.23
N ASP A 94 17.10 -10.85 8.26
CA ASP A 94 18.38 -10.13 8.16
C ASP A 94 18.14 -8.62 8.05
N THR A 95 17.15 -8.20 7.24
CA THR A 95 16.76 -6.80 7.11
C THR A 95 16.26 -6.24 8.44
N PHE A 96 15.47 -6.99 9.21
CA PHE A 96 15.05 -6.61 10.55
C PHE A 96 16.25 -6.40 11.47
N LEU A 97 17.18 -7.35 11.55
CA LEU A 97 18.36 -7.24 12.42
C LEU A 97 19.24 -6.03 12.05
N ILE A 98 19.46 -5.81 10.75
CA ILE A 98 20.21 -4.64 10.25
C ILE A 98 19.51 -3.33 10.62
N SER A 99 18.19 -3.30 10.52
CA SER A 99 17.37 -2.11 10.77
C SER A 99 17.16 -1.84 12.26
N TRP A 100 17.14 -2.89 13.09
CA TRP A 100 17.02 -2.79 14.53
C TRP A 100 18.34 -2.34 15.16
N HIS A 101 19.46 -2.81 14.60
CA HIS A 101 20.85 -2.48 14.93
C HIS A 101 21.33 -2.89 16.34
N ASN A 102 20.52 -2.65 17.36
CA ASN A 102 20.86 -2.90 18.75
C ASN A 102 20.78 -4.40 19.09
N GLU A 103 21.52 -4.84 20.10
CA GLU A 103 21.38 -6.18 20.66
C GLU A 103 19.99 -6.33 21.30
N LEU A 104 19.32 -7.45 21.03
CA LEU A 104 18.00 -7.77 21.59
C LEU A 104 18.18 -8.37 22.99
N ASP A 105 17.41 -7.88 23.96
CA ASP A 105 17.44 -8.32 25.36
C ASP A 105 16.00 -8.43 25.93
N PRO A 106 15.44 -9.65 26.06
CA PRO A 106 16.08 -10.93 25.77
C PRO A 106 16.30 -11.16 24.26
N PRO A 107 17.21 -12.06 23.86
CA PRO A 107 17.28 -12.53 22.49
C PRO A 107 15.93 -13.07 22.03
N LEU A 108 15.58 -12.85 20.76
CA LEU A 108 14.31 -13.34 20.22
C LEU A 108 14.20 -14.87 20.40
N PRO A 109 13.06 -15.40 20.88
CA PRO A 109 12.79 -16.84 20.97
C PRO A 109 12.50 -17.43 19.57
N SER A 110 13.38 -17.17 18.62
CA SER A 110 13.24 -17.56 17.22
C SER A 110 13.65 -19.01 17.01
N ARG A 111 13.13 -19.62 15.94
CA ARG A 111 13.63 -20.93 15.49
C ARG A 111 15.12 -20.84 15.19
N ASN A 112 15.88 -21.81 15.68
CA ASN A 112 17.32 -21.92 15.42
C ASN A 112 17.64 -22.50 14.03
N SER A 113 16.64 -22.63 13.15
CA SER A 113 16.77 -23.08 11.77
C SER A 113 16.33 -21.98 10.80
N PRO A 114 17.00 -21.80 9.65
CA PRO A 114 16.54 -20.91 8.58
C PRO A 114 15.13 -21.27 8.06
N ALA A 115 14.41 -20.28 7.54
CA ALA A 115 13.12 -20.45 6.88
C ALA A 115 13.22 -21.44 5.70
N ALA A 116 14.36 -21.45 5.00
CA ALA A 116 14.63 -22.40 3.91
C ALA A 116 14.55 -23.89 4.32
N GLN A 117 14.63 -24.22 5.61
CA GLN A 117 14.52 -25.57 6.15
C GLN A 117 13.15 -25.84 6.81
N GLY A 118 12.28 -24.83 6.85
CA GLY A 118 11.07 -24.80 7.68
C GLY A 118 9.78 -25.32 7.03
N GLY A 119 9.81 -25.70 5.74
CA GLY A 119 8.63 -26.07 4.95
C GLY A 119 7.84 -24.85 4.44
N LEU A 120 6.67 -25.11 3.85
CA LEU A 120 5.71 -24.08 3.44
C LEU A 120 4.44 -24.23 4.31
N PRO A 121 4.46 -23.69 5.55
CA PRO A 121 3.44 -23.99 6.55
C PRO A 121 2.01 -23.69 6.11
N THR A 122 1.77 -22.71 5.22
CA THR A 122 0.42 -22.46 4.71
C THR A 122 0.01 -23.47 3.65
N PHE A 123 0.87 -23.76 2.67
CA PHE A 123 0.53 -24.68 1.57
C PHE A 123 0.40 -26.13 2.04
N GLU A 124 1.02 -26.49 3.17
CA GLU A 124 0.89 -27.82 3.80
C GLU A 124 -0.43 -28.00 4.59
N GLN A 125 -1.19 -26.93 4.84
CA GLN A 125 -2.47 -27.01 5.57
C GLN A 125 -3.60 -27.52 4.67
N ALA A 126 -4.25 -28.60 5.10
CA ALA A 126 -5.41 -29.17 4.41
C ALA A 126 -6.57 -28.16 4.27
N SER A 127 -6.77 -27.28 5.26
CA SER A 127 -7.78 -26.22 5.21
C SER A 127 -7.48 -25.18 4.12
N PHE A 128 -6.22 -24.78 3.96
CA PHE A 128 -5.80 -23.88 2.89
C PHE A 128 -5.93 -24.53 1.51
N GLN A 129 -5.49 -25.78 1.35
CA GLN A 129 -5.68 -26.52 0.09
C GLN A 129 -7.16 -26.67 -0.26
N GLY A 130 -8.01 -26.87 0.76
CA GLY A 130 -9.47 -26.93 0.62
C GLY A 130 -10.12 -25.63 0.14
N LEU A 131 -9.40 -24.51 0.15
CA LEU A 131 -9.87 -23.25 -0.43
C LEU A 131 -9.96 -23.30 -1.95
N PHE A 132 -9.39 -24.30 -2.64
CA PHE A 132 -9.37 -24.35 -4.10
C PHE A 132 -10.01 -25.62 -4.65
N ASP A 133 -10.73 -25.49 -5.77
CA ASP A 133 -11.27 -26.60 -6.55
C ASP A 133 -10.17 -27.30 -7.37
N PRO A 134 -10.44 -28.47 -8.00
CA PRO A 134 -9.45 -29.15 -8.83
C PRO A 134 -8.95 -28.35 -10.05
N ASN A 135 -9.64 -27.27 -10.44
CA ASN A 135 -9.22 -26.36 -11.51
C ASN A 135 -8.42 -25.15 -10.97
N GLY A 136 -8.24 -25.05 -9.66
CA GLY A 136 -7.55 -23.94 -8.99
C GLY A 136 -8.42 -22.70 -8.74
N ASN A 137 -9.74 -22.80 -8.93
CA ASN A 137 -10.67 -21.72 -8.57
C ASN A 137 -10.99 -21.77 -7.09
N LEU A 138 -11.32 -20.62 -6.48
CA LEU A 138 -11.63 -20.59 -5.06
C LEU A 138 -12.93 -21.38 -4.75
N ASN A 139 -12.79 -22.45 -3.96
CA ASN A 139 -13.82 -23.25 -3.28
C ASN A 139 -14.47 -22.54 -2.10
N VAL A 140 -14.28 -21.25 -1.97
CA VAL A 140 -15.04 -20.36 -1.10
C VAL A 140 -15.58 -19.30 -2.04
N PRO A 141 -16.89 -18.95 -2.03
CA PRO A 141 -17.46 -18.19 -3.12
C PRO A 141 -16.64 -16.92 -3.35
N GLU A 142 -16.03 -16.82 -4.53
CA GLU A 142 -15.33 -15.62 -4.98
C GLU A 142 -16.30 -14.42 -5.11
N TYR A 143 -17.60 -14.71 -4.96
CA TYR A 143 -18.73 -13.86 -5.27
C TYR A 143 -19.71 -13.82 -4.09
N GLY A 144 -19.94 -12.63 -3.56
CA GLY A 144 -21.12 -12.36 -2.75
C GLY A 144 -22.37 -12.41 -3.66
N ASN A 145 -22.96 -13.61 -3.79
CA ASN A 145 -24.32 -13.96 -4.29
C ASN A 145 -24.41 -15.10 -5.33
N SER A 146 -23.36 -15.86 -5.64
CA SER A 146 -23.49 -16.99 -6.60
C SER A 146 -22.67 -18.25 -6.28
N ARG A 147 -22.82 -18.75 -5.05
CA ARG A 147 -22.97 -20.20 -4.85
C ARG A 147 -24.46 -20.53 -4.81
N SER A 148 -24.85 -21.76 -5.13
CA SER A 148 -26.21 -22.25 -4.86
C SER A 148 -26.61 -21.78 -3.46
N LEU A 149 -27.49 -20.77 -3.41
CA LEU A 149 -27.94 -20.07 -2.20
C LEU A 149 -28.63 -21.01 -1.20
N GLN A 150 -28.72 -22.31 -1.49
CA GLN A 150 -29.17 -23.33 -0.57
C GLN A 150 -28.02 -23.94 0.25
N GLU A 151 -26.90 -24.31 -0.34
CA GLU A 151 -25.86 -25.08 0.36
C GLU A 151 -24.95 -24.20 1.22
N VAL A 152 -24.57 -23.01 0.72
CA VAL A 152 -23.83 -22.02 1.51
C VAL A 152 -24.74 -21.26 2.45
N ALA A 153 -26.03 -21.06 2.12
CA ALA A 153 -26.95 -20.52 3.11
C ALA A 153 -27.28 -21.57 4.18
N GLU A 154 -27.27 -22.87 3.93
CA GLU A 154 -27.42 -23.87 5.00
C GLU A 154 -26.20 -23.92 5.93
N ALA A 155 -24.99 -23.69 5.42
CA ALA A 155 -23.78 -23.57 6.22
C ALA A 155 -23.64 -22.20 6.92
N GLY A 156 -23.93 -21.10 6.20
CA GLY A 156 -23.79 -19.71 6.62
C GLY A 156 -24.98 -19.15 7.41
N LYS A 157 -26.20 -19.70 7.27
CA LYS A 157 -27.34 -19.38 8.16
C LYS A 157 -27.07 -19.80 9.61
N ARG A 158 -25.99 -20.54 9.89
CA ARG A 158 -25.66 -20.96 11.26
C ARG A 158 -24.69 -20.03 11.97
N THR A 159 -23.94 -19.13 11.31
CA THR A 159 -23.06 -18.20 12.04
C THR A 159 -22.70 -16.97 11.22
N GLU A 160 -23.29 -15.82 11.55
CA GLU A 160 -22.73 -14.51 11.16
C GLU A 160 -21.37 -14.35 11.84
N LEU A 161 -20.31 -14.15 11.06
CA LEU A 161 -18.97 -13.93 11.61
C LEU A 161 -18.71 -12.41 11.72
N PRO A 162 -18.55 -11.87 12.94
CA PRO A 162 -18.18 -10.48 13.12
C PRO A 162 -16.76 -10.21 12.59
N LEU A 163 -16.51 -8.96 12.19
CA LEU A 163 -15.17 -8.51 11.81
C LEU A 163 -14.26 -8.57 13.04
N HIS A 164 -13.02 -9.03 12.85
CA HIS A 164 -11.97 -8.81 13.83
C HIS A 164 -11.68 -7.31 13.97
N ALA A 165 -11.93 -6.72 15.16
CA ALA A 165 -11.72 -5.30 15.40
C ALA A 165 -11.07 -5.04 16.78
N PRO A 166 -10.35 -3.92 16.97
CA PRO A 166 -9.89 -3.50 18.30
C PRO A 166 -11.07 -3.40 19.27
N GLY A 167 -11.00 -4.11 20.40
CA GLY A 167 -12.06 -4.15 21.43
C GLY A 167 -13.13 -5.23 21.24
N ASP A 168 -13.20 -5.85 20.06
CA ASP A 168 -14.02 -7.04 19.80
C ASP A 168 -13.20 -8.02 18.93
N PRO A 169 -12.13 -8.61 19.48
CA PRO A 169 -11.21 -9.42 18.70
C PRO A 169 -11.81 -10.80 18.42
N HIS A 170 -11.86 -11.16 17.14
CA HIS A 170 -12.22 -12.50 16.68
C HIS A 170 -11.04 -13.11 15.94
N TYR A 171 -10.41 -14.11 16.52
CA TYR A 171 -9.25 -14.78 15.93
C TYR A 171 -9.70 -16.04 15.21
N ASP A 172 -9.13 -16.28 14.04
CA ASP A 172 -9.31 -17.51 13.29
C ASP A 172 -8.10 -18.43 13.50
N VAL A 173 -8.33 -19.74 13.40
CA VAL A 173 -7.27 -20.75 13.65
C VAL A 173 -6.32 -20.91 12.46
N ASP A 174 -6.76 -20.51 11.26
CA ASP A 174 -6.02 -20.59 10.01
C ASP A 174 -6.50 -19.53 9.00
N ILE A 175 -5.75 -19.39 7.90
CA ILE A 175 -6.03 -18.42 6.83
C ILE A 175 -7.38 -18.69 6.16
N ALA A 176 -7.81 -19.96 6.08
CA ALA A 176 -9.11 -20.30 5.51
C ALA A 176 -10.27 -19.73 6.35
N GLY A 177 -10.14 -19.76 7.67
CA GLY A 177 -11.04 -19.09 8.61
C GLY A 177 -11.06 -17.58 8.42
N GLU A 178 -9.89 -16.93 8.30
CA GLU A 178 -9.80 -15.48 8.07
C GLU A 178 -10.49 -15.05 6.76
N VAL A 179 -10.25 -15.79 5.67
CA VAL A 179 -10.92 -15.57 4.37
C VAL A 179 -12.43 -15.70 4.53
N THR A 180 -12.89 -16.74 5.22
CA THR A 180 -14.32 -16.98 5.46
C THR A 180 -14.96 -15.85 6.27
N ARG A 181 -14.29 -15.39 7.34
CA ARG A 181 -14.74 -14.25 8.14
C ARG A 181 -14.82 -12.98 7.29
N MET A 182 -13.79 -12.67 6.52
CA MET A 182 -13.79 -11.46 5.69
C MET A 182 -14.91 -11.48 4.65
N GLN A 183 -15.21 -12.63 4.05
CA GLN A 183 -16.35 -12.75 3.14
C GLN A 183 -17.70 -12.62 3.85
N SER A 184 -17.83 -13.10 5.09
CA SER A 184 -19.02 -12.84 5.92
C SER A 184 -19.19 -11.34 6.25
N VAL A 185 -18.09 -10.61 6.44
CA VAL A 185 -18.08 -9.16 6.63
C VAL A 185 -18.49 -8.40 5.36
N MET A 186 -18.03 -8.88 4.20
CA MET A 186 -18.30 -8.31 2.88
C MET A 186 -19.57 -8.84 2.22
N SER A 187 -20.33 -9.68 2.91
CA SER A 187 -21.67 -10.10 2.50
C SER A 187 -22.71 -9.01 2.80
N PRO A 188 -23.67 -8.74 1.89
CA PRO A 188 -24.81 -7.88 2.18
C PRO A 188 -25.68 -8.37 3.33
N ARG A 189 -26.21 -7.44 4.12
CA ARG A 189 -27.15 -7.70 5.24
C ARG A 189 -28.41 -6.88 5.06
N ASP A 190 -29.56 -7.39 5.49
CA ASP A 190 -30.82 -6.60 5.57
C ASP A 190 -31.20 -5.85 4.28
N GLY A 191 -30.91 -6.44 3.11
CA GLY A 191 -31.19 -5.81 1.80
C GLY A 191 -30.18 -4.73 1.36
N GLU A 192 -29.02 -4.63 2.02
CA GLU A 192 -27.89 -3.79 1.58
C GLU A 192 -27.52 -4.08 0.12
N THR A 193 -27.15 -3.04 -0.61
CA THR A 193 -26.52 -3.19 -1.93
C THR A 193 -25.02 -3.42 -1.79
N GLY A 194 -24.37 -3.98 -2.81
CA GLY A 194 -22.91 -4.12 -2.84
C GLY A 194 -22.15 -2.83 -2.49
N PRO A 195 -22.49 -1.67 -3.11
CA PRO A 195 -21.92 -0.38 -2.74
C PRO A 195 -22.13 0.03 -1.28
N ALA A 196 -23.29 -0.29 -0.70
CA ALA A 196 -23.55 -0.03 0.72
C ALA A 196 -22.64 -0.87 1.61
N VAL A 197 -22.38 -2.14 1.26
CA VAL A 197 -21.44 -3.00 1.97
C VAL A 197 -20.00 -2.46 1.89
N ALA A 198 -19.57 -2.04 0.70
CA ALA A 198 -18.25 -1.43 0.51
C ALA A 198 -18.11 -0.16 1.35
N ALA A 199 -19.11 0.74 1.33
CA ALA A 199 -19.11 1.94 2.17
C ALA A 199 -19.09 1.62 3.67
N ARG A 200 -19.88 0.63 4.12
CA ARG A 200 -19.90 0.16 5.51
C ARG A 200 -18.53 -0.35 5.96
N HIS A 201 -17.79 -1.06 5.10
CA HIS A 201 -16.45 -1.53 5.41
C HIS A 201 -15.45 -0.37 5.44
N LEU A 202 -15.39 0.43 4.38
CA LEU A 202 -14.43 1.53 4.20
C LEU A 202 -14.61 2.69 5.19
N ASN A 203 -15.80 2.87 5.74
CA ASN A 203 -16.06 3.90 6.75
C ASN A 203 -15.48 3.59 8.13
N ARG A 204 -15.16 2.33 8.43
CA ARG A 204 -14.82 1.87 9.80
C ARG A 204 -13.57 2.52 10.36
N GLY A 205 -12.47 2.50 9.59
CA GLY A 205 -11.17 3.00 10.04
C GLY A 205 -11.15 4.48 10.43
N ARG A 206 -12.18 5.25 10.06
CA ARG A 206 -12.29 6.68 10.41
C ARG A 206 -13.63 7.04 11.05
N HIS A 207 -14.43 6.03 11.43
CA HIS A 207 -15.78 6.19 11.95
C HIS A 207 -16.65 7.16 11.13
N LEU A 208 -16.60 7.01 9.80
CA LEU A 208 -17.31 7.86 8.86
C LEU A 208 -18.76 7.41 8.68
N ASP A 209 -19.59 8.30 8.13
CA ASP A 209 -20.91 7.97 7.58
C ASP A 209 -21.04 8.42 6.11
N LEU A 210 -19.97 8.21 5.34
CA LEU A 210 -19.99 8.52 3.91
C LEU A 210 -20.91 7.54 3.18
N LYS A 211 -21.84 8.07 2.38
CA LYS A 211 -22.77 7.26 1.58
C LYS A 211 -22.13 6.88 0.23
N PRO A 212 -22.43 5.68 -0.30
CA PRO A 212 -21.99 5.32 -1.63
C PRO A 212 -22.59 6.27 -2.67
N THR A 213 -21.83 6.61 -3.70
CA THR A 213 -22.32 7.34 -4.88
C THR A 213 -22.54 6.43 -6.08
N ILE A 214 -22.06 5.19 -6.01
CA ILE A 214 -22.40 4.14 -6.98
C ILE A 214 -23.85 3.70 -6.76
N GLU A 215 -24.66 3.77 -7.80
CA GLU A 215 -26.05 3.32 -7.79
C GLU A 215 -26.19 1.83 -8.11
N GLY A 216 -27.26 1.20 -7.61
CA GLY A 216 -27.58 -0.20 -7.90
C GLY A 216 -26.68 -1.21 -7.17
N ASN A 217 -26.57 -2.40 -7.76
CA ASN A 217 -25.69 -3.48 -7.30
C ASN A 217 -24.52 -3.68 -8.26
N TYR A 218 -23.40 -4.17 -7.74
CA TYR A 218 -22.31 -4.66 -8.58
C TYR A 218 -22.79 -5.82 -9.45
N ALA A 219 -22.19 -5.95 -10.64
CA ALA A 219 -22.37 -7.16 -11.42
C ALA A 219 -21.80 -8.36 -10.63
N PRO A 220 -22.38 -9.56 -10.77
CA PRO A 220 -21.83 -10.76 -10.15
C PRO A 220 -20.34 -10.92 -10.49
N GLY A 221 -19.49 -11.03 -9.48
CA GLY A 221 -18.05 -11.10 -9.67
C GLY A 221 -17.28 -9.81 -9.55
N GLU A 222 -17.97 -8.70 -9.36
CA GLU A 222 -17.37 -7.40 -9.10
C GLU A 222 -17.49 -6.97 -7.65
N GLU A 223 -17.97 -7.83 -6.75
CA GLU A 223 -17.99 -7.55 -5.32
C GLU A 223 -16.58 -7.37 -4.75
N MET A 224 -16.47 -6.58 -3.68
CA MET A 224 -15.19 -6.35 -3.01
C MET A 224 -14.77 -7.60 -2.23
N THR A 225 -13.61 -8.16 -2.56
CA THR A 225 -13.00 -9.30 -1.86
C THR A 225 -11.56 -8.94 -1.44
N PRO A 226 -11.36 -8.42 -0.21
CA PRO A 226 -10.05 -7.89 0.18
C PRO A 226 -8.97 -8.97 0.34
N TYR A 227 -9.34 -10.23 0.60
CA TYR A 227 -8.41 -11.33 0.78
C TYR A 227 -8.31 -12.11 -0.54
N ILE A 228 -7.08 -12.21 -1.07
CA ILE A 228 -6.79 -12.77 -2.39
C ILE A 228 -5.84 -13.96 -2.18
N PRO A 229 -6.37 -15.14 -1.78
CA PRO A 229 -5.52 -16.32 -1.61
C PRO A 229 -5.03 -16.82 -2.99
N HIS A 230 -3.75 -17.15 -3.07
CA HIS A 230 -3.18 -17.79 -4.26
C HIS A 230 -3.35 -19.30 -4.16
N ARG A 231 -3.62 -19.95 -5.30
CA ARG A 231 -3.60 -21.42 -5.35
C ARG A 231 -2.22 -21.93 -4.97
N VAL A 232 -2.14 -23.17 -4.50
CA VAL A 232 -0.83 -23.81 -4.28
C VAL A 232 -0.08 -23.84 -5.62
N HIS A 233 1.11 -23.28 -5.62
CA HIS A 233 1.98 -23.14 -6.79
C HIS A 233 3.43 -23.49 -6.43
N ASP A 234 4.25 -23.72 -7.44
CA ASP A 234 5.68 -23.96 -7.27
C ASP A 234 6.39 -22.74 -6.66
N LEU A 235 7.60 -22.94 -6.14
CA LEU A 235 8.45 -21.84 -5.69
C LEU A 235 8.76 -20.90 -6.86
N VAL A 236 8.67 -19.60 -6.61
CA VAL A 236 8.96 -18.57 -7.61
C VAL A 236 10.22 -17.79 -7.22
N PRO A 237 10.98 -17.27 -8.21
CA PRO A 237 12.09 -16.36 -7.92
C PRO A 237 11.59 -15.11 -7.18
N MET A 238 12.23 -14.81 -6.06
CA MET A 238 11.95 -13.60 -5.28
C MET A 238 13.25 -12.93 -4.82
N ALA A 239 13.23 -11.60 -4.71
CA ALA A 239 14.32 -10.82 -4.17
C ALA A 239 13.81 -9.67 -3.29
N LEU A 240 14.55 -9.32 -2.24
CA LEU A 240 14.37 -8.05 -1.56
C LEU A 240 15.06 -6.94 -2.33
N VAL A 241 14.30 -5.90 -2.69
CA VAL A 241 14.80 -4.72 -3.40
C VAL A 241 14.65 -3.51 -2.49
N ASN A 242 15.55 -3.46 -1.51
CA ASN A 242 15.46 -2.54 -0.38
C ASN A 242 16.28 -1.25 -0.60
N ARG A 243 15.99 -0.26 0.24
CA ARG A 243 16.70 1.00 0.31
C ARG A 243 17.07 1.31 1.76
N LYS A 244 18.32 1.71 1.99
CA LYS A 244 18.76 2.24 3.29
C LYS A 244 18.37 3.73 3.43
N PRO A 245 18.16 4.22 4.65
CA PRO A 245 17.80 5.62 4.88
C PRO A 245 18.97 6.56 4.56
N TYR A 246 18.66 7.74 4.05
CA TYR A 246 19.63 8.77 3.66
C TYR A 246 19.20 10.15 4.17
N GLY A 247 19.91 10.64 5.18
CA GLY A 247 19.54 11.84 5.94
C GLY A 247 19.88 13.19 5.30
N ALA A 248 20.84 13.23 4.37
CA ALA A 248 21.32 14.51 3.84
C ALA A 248 20.23 15.23 3.02
N THR A 249 20.24 16.56 3.04
CA THR A 249 19.25 17.42 2.34
C THR A 249 19.49 17.54 0.83
N ASN A 250 20.03 16.49 0.21
CA ASN A 250 20.35 16.44 -1.20
C ASN A 250 19.88 15.11 -1.80
N HIS A 251 19.92 15.01 -3.12
CA HIS A 251 19.40 13.85 -3.86
C HIS A 251 20.49 12.81 -4.22
N ASN A 252 21.64 12.81 -3.54
CA ASN A 252 22.73 11.88 -3.84
C ASN A 252 22.42 10.43 -3.45
N GLY A 253 21.40 10.20 -2.62
CA GLY A 253 20.91 8.87 -2.26
C GLY A 253 20.22 8.11 -3.40
N VAL A 254 20.21 8.60 -4.64
CA VAL A 254 19.38 8.04 -5.72
C VAL A 254 19.80 6.64 -6.20
N PHE A 255 21.07 6.29 -6.10
CA PHE A 255 21.59 5.00 -6.59
C PHE A 255 21.50 3.94 -5.49
N MET A 256 20.39 3.20 -5.46
CA MET A 256 20.11 2.14 -4.49
C MET A 256 19.45 0.94 -5.18
N PRO A 257 19.55 -0.29 -4.62
CA PRO A 257 18.96 -1.49 -5.22
C PRO A 257 17.48 -1.36 -5.55
N GLN A 258 16.68 -0.77 -4.65
CA GLN A 258 15.27 -0.44 -4.90
C GLN A 258 15.06 0.35 -6.21
N ASN A 259 15.73 1.49 -6.34
CA ASN A 259 15.49 2.40 -7.46
C ASN A 259 15.92 1.76 -8.77
N GLU A 260 17.05 1.05 -8.78
CA GLU A 260 17.50 0.36 -9.98
C GLU A 260 16.60 -0.82 -10.35
N ALA A 261 15.98 -1.51 -9.39
CA ALA A 261 14.99 -2.54 -9.70
C ALA A 261 13.79 -1.95 -10.46
N TRP A 262 13.23 -0.82 -9.99
CA TRP A 262 12.14 -0.13 -10.70
C TRP A 262 12.57 0.42 -12.06
N LEU A 263 13.72 1.11 -12.13
CA LEU A 263 14.20 1.69 -13.38
C LEU A 263 14.52 0.60 -14.41
N SER A 264 15.18 -0.48 -13.99
CA SER A 264 15.49 -1.63 -14.86
C SER A 264 14.21 -2.30 -15.37
N ALA A 265 13.21 -2.48 -14.51
CA ALA A 265 11.91 -3.02 -14.92
C ALA A 265 11.26 -2.15 -16.02
N VAL A 266 11.18 -0.83 -15.83
CA VAL A 266 10.60 0.10 -16.82
C VAL A 266 11.43 0.17 -18.11
N ARG A 267 12.76 0.15 -18.02
CA ARG A 267 13.67 0.16 -19.19
C ARG A 267 13.51 -1.08 -20.05
N ASN A 268 13.29 -2.24 -19.43
CA ASN A 268 13.19 -3.52 -20.13
C ASN A 268 11.75 -3.94 -20.46
N ALA A 269 10.74 -3.18 -20.01
CA ALA A 269 9.34 -3.42 -20.36
C ALA A 269 9.14 -3.46 -21.87
N THR A 270 8.41 -4.48 -22.33
CA THR A 270 8.16 -4.77 -23.75
C THR A 270 6.69 -4.60 -24.14
N THR A 271 5.78 -4.72 -23.18
CA THR A 271 4.33 -4.70 -23.41
C THR A 271 3.62 -3.71 -22.50
N SER A 272 3.83 -3.77 -21.18
CA SER A 272 3.11 -2.91 -20.24
C SER A 272 3.86 -2.62 -18.94
N VAL A 273 3.57 -1.46 -18.36
CA VAL A 273 3.94 -1.06 -17.01
C VAL A 273 2.68 -0.59 -16.30
N PHE A 274 2.37 -1.18 -15.15
CA PHE A 274 1.34 -0.72 -14.24
C PHE A 274 1.96 -0.26 -12.92
N ILE A 275 1.53 0.88 -12.39
CA ILE A 275 1.98 1.40 -11.10
C ILE A 275 0.76 1.82 -10.28
N GLN A 276 0.68 1.44 -9.00
CA GLN A 276 -0.18 2.10 -8.03
C GLN A 276 0.67 2.60 -6.86
N THR A 277 0.54 3.89 -6.55
CA THR A 277 1.33 4.61 -5.54
C THR A 277 0.48 5.78 -5.02
N PRO A 278 0.58 6.20 -3.75
CA PRO A 278 -0.12 7.41 -3.31
C PRO A 278 0.31 8.63 -4.12
N ASP A 279 1.63 8.79 -4.28
CA ASP A 279 2.27 9.90 -4.99
C ASP A 279 3.27 9.38 -6.04
N LEU A 280 3.33 10.06 -7.18
CA LEU A 280 4.26 9.78 -8.26
C LEU A 280 4.90 11.07 -8.73
N ASN A 281 6.12 11.35 -8.27
CA ASN A 281 6.88 12.55 -8.67
C ASN A 281 8.41 12.34 -8.70
N ALA A 282 8.89 11.11 -8.54
CA ALA A 282 10.31 10.80 -8.55
C ALA A 282 10.97 11.20 -9.87
N ALA A 283 11.85 12.20 -9.82
CA ALA A 283 12.51 12.76 -11.00
C ALA A 283 13.22 11.74 -11.90
N PRO A 284 13.85 10.66 -11.40
CA PRO A 284 14.49 9.67 -12.26
C PRO A 284 13.50 8.75 -12.98
N LEU A 285 12.30 8.56 -12.44
CA LEU A 285 11.28 7.68 -13.01
C LEU A 285 10.57 8.32 -14.20
N LEU A 286 10.22 9.61 -14.11
CA LEU A 286 9.40 10.28 -15.13
C LEU A 286 9.96 10.16 -16.56
N PRO A 287 11.27 10.37 -16.81
CA PRO A 287 11.84 10.20 -18.14
C PRO A 287 11.76 8.75 -18.65
N GLU A 288 11.89 7.76 -17.78
CA GLU A 288 11.82 6.34 -18.16
C GLU A 288 10.39 5.93 -18.54
N LEU A 289 9.37 6.48 -17.86
CA LEU A 289 7.96 6.29 -18.26
C LEU A 289 7.69 6.89 -19.64
N LEU A 290 8.18 8.12 -19.89
CA LEU A 290 8.07 8.74 -21.21
C LEU A 290 8.83 7.95 -22.29
N ALA A 291 10.00 7.40 -21.95
CA ALA A 291 10.77 6.54 -22.85
C ALA A 291 10.00 5.24 -23.16
N ALA A 292 9.38 4.61 -22.15
CA ALA A 292 8.56 3.41 -22.34
C ALA A 292 7.39 3.64 -23.32
N VAL A 293 6.59 4.70 -23.12
CA VAL A 293 5.47 4.99 -24.04
C VAL A 293 5.94 5.32 -25.46
N ARG A 294 7.09 5.99 -25.61
CA ARG A 294 7.72 6.24 -26.91
C ARG A 294 8.22 4.98 -27.60
N ARG A 295 8.64 3.96 -26.84
CA ARG A 295 9.00 2.63 -27.35
C ARG A 295 7.78 1.78 -27.72
N GLY A 296 6.57 2.24 -27.39
CA GLY A 296 5.33 1.53 -27.70
C GLY A 296 4.76 0.69 -26.57
N VAL A 297 5.29 0.83 -25.35
CA VAL A 297 4.80 0.15 -24.12
C VAL A 297 3.60 0.89 -23.55
N ASP A 298 2.57 0.18 -23.12
CA ASP A 298 1.42 0.76 -22.41
C ASP A 298 1.80 1.06 -20.95
N VAL A 299 1.71 2.32 -20.54
CA VAL A 299 2.03 2.75 -19.17
C VAL A 299 0.74 3.21 -18.50
N THR A 300 0.32 2.48 -17.46
CA THR A 300 -0.82 2.84 -16.61
C THR A 300 -0.35 3.16 -15.21
N TYR A 301 -0.79 4.26 -14.62
CA TYR A 301 -0.58 4.46 -13.19
C TYR A 301 -1.78 5.06 -12.45
N TYR A 302 -1.95 4.61 -11.20
CA TYR A 302 -3.00 5.00 -10.27
C TYR A 302 -2.37 5.78 -9.11
N VAL A 303 -2.84 7.01 -8.89
CA VAL A 303 -2.38 7.93 -7.83
C VAL A 303 -3.53 8.45 -6.99
N CYS A 304 -3.24 8.94 -5.79
CA CYS A 304 -4.26 9.53 -4.93
C CYS A 304 -4.40 11.03 -5.20
N LEU A 305 -5.63 11.51 -5.38
CA LEU A 305 -5.87 12.94 -5.57
C LEU A 305 -5.60 13.68 -4.25
N GLY A 306 -4.70 14.66 -4.30
CA GLY A 306 -4.43 15.55 -3.17
C GLY A 306 -3.56 14.98 -2.04
N TYR A 307 -3.01 13.77 -2.22
CA TYR A 307 -2.25 13.10 -1.17
C TYR A 307 -0.93 13.84 -0.95
N ASN A 308 -0.67 14.17 0.31
CA ASN A 308 0.54 14.90 0.72
C ASN A 308 0.88 16.20 -0.06
N ASP A 309 -0.05 16.81 -0.80
CA ASP A 309 0.19 17.99 -1.64
C ASP A 309 1.06 19.07 -0.97
N ALA A 310 0.78 19.38 0.31
CA ALA A 310 1.54 20.35 1.06
C ALA A 310 3.04 19.97 1.21
N GLY A 311 3.36 18.70 1.35
CA GLY A 311 4.74 18.17 1.33
C GLY A 311 5.32 18.18 -0.08
N GLU A 312 4.59 17.66 -1.06
CA GLU A 312 5.08 17.51 -2.43
C GLU A 312 5.33 18.86 -3.15
N LEU A 313 4.67 19.93 -2.70
CA LEU A 313 4.88 21.29 -3.18
C LEU A 313 6.08 22.01 -2.54
N LEU A 314 6.77 21.40 -1.57
CA LEU A 314 8.00 21.97 -1.03
C LEU A 314 9.12 21.95 -2.07
N PRO A 315 10.08 22.90 -2.01
CA PRO A 315 11.24 22.88 -2.89
C PRO A 315 11.94 21.51 -2.87
N PHE A 316 12.32 21.04 -4.06
CA PHE A 316 12.97 19.75 -4.30
C PHE A 316 12.10 18.50 -4.09
N GLN A 317 10.80 18.60 -3.78
CA GLN A 317 9.92 17.42 -3.60
C GLN A 317 9.21 16.92 -4.86
N GLY A 318 9.56 17.44 -6.04
CA GLY A 318 9.08 16.91 -7.33
C GLY A 318 7.69 17.40 -7.77
N GLY A 319 6.83 17.82 -6.84
CA GLY A 319 5.49 18.37 -7.12
C GLY A 319 4.36 17.36 -6.89
N HIS A 320 3.13 17.86 -6.84
CA HIS A 320 1.94 17.04 -6.59
C HIS A 320 1.44 16.28 -7.85
N ASN A 321 0.57 15.28 -7.65
CA ASN A 321 0.15 14.34 -8.68
C ASN A 321 -0.47 14.98 -9.94
N GLU A 322 -1.34 15.99 -9.78
CA GLU A 322 -1.97 16.67 -10.93
C GLU A 322 -0.94 17.43 -11.78
N GLY A 323 0.00 18.11 -11.13
CA GLY A 323 1.10 18.80 -11.81
C GLY A 323 2.04 17.83 -12.54
N VAL A 324 2.34 16.67 -11.95
CA VAL A 324 3.17 15.65 -12.60
C VAL A 324 2.44 14.99 -13.77
N ALA A 325 1.15 14.68 -13.61
CA ALA A 325 0.33 14.14 -14.70
C ALA A 325 0.30 15.10 -15.90
N ASN A 326 0.07 16.39 -15.64
CA ASN A 326 0.13 17.42 -16.67
C ASN A 326 1.50 17.49 -17.34
N LYS A 327 2.58 17.49 -16.54
CA LYS A 327 3.95 17.51 -17.06
C LYS A 327 4.24 16.32 -17.97
N LEU A 328 3.80 15.12 -17.62
CA LEU A 328 4.00 13.93 -18.46
C LEU A 328 3.25 14.06 -19.79
N TYR A 329 1.97 14.43 -19.78
CA TYR A 329 1.21 14.62 -21.01
C TYR A 329 1.76 15.76 -21.86
N THR A 330 2.10 16.90 -21.28
CA THR A 330 2.63 18.07 -22.03
C THR A 330 4.07 17.89 -22.52
N SER A 331 4.81 16.92 -21.97
CA SER A 331 6.14 16.52 -22.48
C SER A 331 6.08 15.67 -23.75
N LEU A 332 4.89 15.22 -24.15
CA LEU A 332 4.63 14.54 -25.41
C LEU A 332 4.08 15.55 -26.42
N THR A 333 4.84 15.77 -27.48
CA THR A 333 4.52 16.71 -28.56
C THR A 333 3.26 16.29 -29.32
N ALA A 334 2.71 17.19 -30.15
CA ALA A 334 1.55 16.90 -30.98
C ALA A 334 1.80 15.75 -31.97
N GLU A 335 3.05 15.57 -32.42
CA GLU A 335 3.45 14.48 -33.33
C GLU A 335 3.53 13.12 -32.61
N GLU A 336 3.58 13.10 -31.28
CA GLU A 336 3.69 11.90 -30.45
C GLU A 336 2.33 11.36 -29.99
N SER A 337 1.29 11.50 -30.82
CA SER A 337 -0.08 11.06 -30.51
C SER A 337 -0.16 9.57 -30.14
N ALA A 338 0.64 8.72 -30.81
CA ALA A 338 0.76 7.31 -30.52
C ALA A 338 1.33 7.04 -29.12
N ALA A 339 2.37 7.77 -28.70
CA ALA A 339 2.92 7.65 -27.35
C ALA A 339 1.94 8.18 -26.31
N ARG A 340 1.27 9.32 -26.60
CA ARG A 340 0.23 9.89 -25.74
C ARG A 340 -0.93 8.91 -25.50
N SER A 341 -1.33 8.15 -26.52
CA SER A 341 -2.41 7.17 -26.40
C SER A 341 -2.10 5.98 -25.49
N ARG A 342 -0.81 5.75 -25.19
CA ARG A 342 -0.30 4.65 -24.33
C ARG A 342 -0.05 5.07 -22.89
N LEU A 343 -0.18 6.36 -22.57
CA LEU A 343 -0.09 6.86 -21.21
C LEU A 343 -1.50 6.92 -20.61
N HIS A 344 -1.72 6.18 -19.53
CA HIS A 344 -3.01 6.06 -18.85
C HIS A 344 -2.86 6.46 -17.39
N ILE A 345 -3.30 7.68 -17.08
CA ILE A 345 -3.20 8.24 -15.73
C ILE A 345 -4.57 8.18 -15.07
N HIS A 346 -4.66 7.62 -13.88
CA HIS A 346 -5.90 7.53 -13.13
C HIS A 346 -5.73 8.02 -11.69
N TYR A 347 -6.80 8.59 -11.15
CA TYR A 347 -6.92 9.00 -9.76
C TYR A 347 -7.80 8.00 -9.00
N TYR A 348 -7.34 7.62 -7.81
CA TYR A 348 -8.00 6.63 -6.97
C TYR A 348 -9.48 6.95 -6.80
N THR A 349 -10.31 6.00 -7.21
CA THR A 349 -11.75 6.04 -7.05
C THR A 349 -12.16 4.82 -6.26
N ALA A 350 -12.62 5.04 -5.03
CA ALA A 350 -12.99 3.97 -4.11
C ALA A 350 -14.14 3.12 -4.67
N LYS A 351 -14.25 1.89 -4.19
CA LYS A 351 -15.23 0.91 -4.66
C LYS A 351 -16.69 1.38 -4.52
N ASP A 352 -16.96 2.23 -3.54
CA ASP A 352 -18.27 2.81 -3.25
C ASP A 352 -18.52 4.16 -3.93
N GLN A 353 -17.55 4.70 -4.68
CA GLN A 353 -17.59 6.05 -5.23
C GLN A 353 -17.52 6.09 -6.77
N VAL A 354 -18.17 7.09 -7.37
CA VAL A 354 -18.13 7.37 -8.83
C VAL A 354 -17.01 8.33 -9.25
N ALA A 355 -16.39 9.00 -8.27
CA ALA A 355 -15.38 10.02 -8.51
C ALA A 355 -14.26 9.93 -7.46
N PRO A 356 -13.04 10.38 -7.80
CA PRO A 356 -11.97 10.57 -6.82
C PRO A 356 -12.39 11.55 -5.72
N ILE A 357 -11.97 11.25 -4.48
CA ILE A 357 -12.15 12.16 -3.35
C ILE A 357 -10.77 12.69 -2.97
N HIS A 358 -10.65 14.00 -2.89
CA HIS A 358 -9.40 14.64 -2.50
C HIS A 358 -9.00 14.27 -1.05
N ASP A 359 -7.74 13.93 -0.83
CA ASP A 359 -7.22 13.42 0.44
C ASP A 359 -7.39 14.40 1.62
N SER A 360 -7.53 15.70 1.36
CA SER A 360 -7.86 16.70 2.39
C SER A 360 -9.17 16.42 3.13
N PHE A 361 -10.10 15.65 2.54
CA PHE A 361 -11.34 15.23 3.21
C PHE A 361 -11.14 14.02 4.12
N LYS A 362 -10.03 13.28 4.00
CA LYS A 362 -9.70 12.08 4.81
C LYS A 362 -10.83 11.04 4.84
N GLN A 363 -11.44 10.86 3.67
CA GLN A 363 -12.60 10.00 3.46
C GLN A 363 -12.25 8.74 2.68
N ARG A 364 -11.49 8.87 1.58
CA ARG A 364 -11.01 7.78 0.73
C ARG A 364 -9.67 8.20 0.16
N SER A 365 -8.63 7.40 0.40
CA SER A 365 -7.29 7.63 -0.14
C SER A 365 -6.71 6.29 -0.63
N CYS A 366 -5.73 6.29 -1.53
CA CYS A 366 -4.95 5.09 -1.81
C CYS A 366 -3.53 5.23 -1.27
N HIS A 367 -2.99 4.12 -0.81
CA HIS A 367 -1.65 4.05 -0.23
C HIS A 367 -0.96 2.71 -0.54
N VAL A 368 -1.44 1.97 -1.54
CA VAL A 368 -0.72 0.84 -2.17
C VAL A 368 0.60 1.32 -2.77
N LYS A 369 1.66 0.50 -2.74
CA LYS A 369 2.90 0.69 -3.51
C LYS A 369 3.20 -0.57 -4.29
N LEU A 370 2.86 -0.55 -5.58
CA LEU A 370 2.92 -1.69 -6.48
C LEU A 370 3.40 -1.24 -7.86
N MET A 371 4.31 -2.00 -8.44
CA MET A 371 4.68 -1.94 -9.85
C MET A 371 4.53 -3.34 -10.45
N ILE A 372 3.90 -3.43 -11.62
CA ILE A 372 3.78 -4.66 -12.41
C ILE A 372 4.31 -4.36 -13.81
N VAL A 373 5.20 -5.20 -14.32
CA VAL A 373 5.77 -5.07 -15.67
C VAL A 373 5.54 -6.36 -16.46
N ASP A 374 5.06 -6.19 -17.69
CA ASP A 374 4.79 -7.27 -18.65
C ASP A 374 3.92 -8.41 -18.09
N SER A 375 3.08 -8.10 -17.10
CA SER A 375 2.19 -9.05 -16.40
C SER A 375 2.90 -10.25 -15.76
N HIS A 376 4.21 -10.19 -15.50
CA HIS A 376 4.94 -11.28 -14.85
C HIS A 376 5.95 -10.82 -13.78
N LEU A 377 6.54 -9.63 -13.93
CA LEU A 377 7.40 -9.06 -12.91
C LEU A 377 6.58 -8.15 -11.98
N GLY A 378 6.59 -8.42 -10.69
CA GLY A 378 5.89 -7.63 -9.68
C GLY A 378 6.85 -7.09 -8.63
N ILE A 379 6.72 -5.81 -8.26
CA ILE A 379 7.43 -5.19 -7.14
C ILE A 379 6.42 -4.52 -6.23
N MET A 380 6.31 -4.98 -4.99
CA MET A 380 5.43 -4.37 -3.98
C MET A 380 6.17 -4.17 -2.66
N GLY A 381 5.82 -3.11 -1.94
CA GLY A 381 6.45 -2.87 -0.64
C GLY A 381 6.00 -1.58 0.03
N ASN A 382 6.99 -0.86 0.53
CA ASN A 382 6.80 0.33 1.34
C ASN A 382 7.05 1.62 0.55
N GLY A 383 7.93 1.58 -0.45
CA GLY A 383 8.42 2.77 -1.13
C GLY A 383 7.43 3.33 -2.14
N ASN A 384 7.03 4.60 -1.97
CA ASN A 384 6.24 5.31 -2.96
C ASN A 384 7.08 5.63 -4.20
N GLN A 385 6.44 6.06 -5.27
CA GLN A 385 7.12 6.62 -6.45
C GLN A 385 7.37 8.14 -6.32
N ASP A 386 7.61 8.61 -5.09
CA ASP A 386 7.85 10.01 -4.75
C ASP A 386 9.31 10.31 -4.40
N THR A 387 9.63 11.60 -4.28
CA THR A 387 10.96 12.09 -3.92
C THR A 387 11.45 11.50 -2.59
N GLN A 388 10.61 11.52 -1.55
CA GLN A 388 11.00 11.08 -0.22
C GLN A 388 11.45 9.60 -0.22
N SER A 389 10.70 8.72 -0.88
CA SER A 389 10.98 7.28 -0.98
C SER A 389 12.16 6.97 -1.89
N TRP A 390 12.39 7.79 -2.93
CA TRP A 390 13.49 7.61 -3.88
C TRP A 390 14.83 8.17 -3.40
N TYR A 391 14.85 9.12 -2.46
CA TYR A 391 16.08 9.79 -2.04
C TYR A 391 16.39 9.65 -0.56
N HIS A 392 15.44 9.33 0.32
CA HIS A 392 15.65 9.53 1.76
C HIS A 392 15.17 8.40 2.66
N SER A 393 13.96 7.87 2.45
CA SER A 393 13.38 6.87 3.35
C SER A 393 14.12 5.53 3.33
N GLN A 394 14.07 4.81 4.45
CA GLN A 394 14.33 3.38 4.48
C GLN A 394 13.09 2.61 4.06
N GLU A 395 13.22 1.72 3.10
CA GLU A 395 12.11 1.02 2.48
C GLU A 395 12.45 -0.47 2.28
N VAL A 396 11.45 -1.33 2.45
CA VAL A 396 11.51 -2.76 2.14
C VAL A 396 10.49 -3.10 1.07
N ASN A 397 10.94 -3.79 0.02
CA ASN A 397 10.07 -4.24 -1.06
C ASN A 397 10.47 -5.64 -1.49
N ILE A 398 9.48 -6.42 -1.92
CA ILE A 398 9.69 -7.71 -2.57
C ILE A 398 9.53 -7.53 -4.07
N MET A 399 10.43 -8.14 -4.83
CA MET A 399 10.33 -8.32 -6.27
C MET A 399 10.11 -9.81 -6.55
N ILE A 400 9.14 -10.14 -7.38
CA ILE A 400 8.81 -11.50 -7.78
C ILE A 400 8.73 -11.62 -9.30
N ASP A 401 9.07 -12.79 -9.83
CA ASP A 401 8.85 -13.16 -11.23
C ASP A 401 7.85 -14.32 -11.28
N SER A 402 6.58 -14.00 -11.49
CA SER A 402 5.48 -14.95 -11.58
C SER A 402 4.26 -14.31 -12.22
N ALA A 403 3.94 -14.72 -13.45
CA ALA A 403 2.72 -14.29 -14.12
C ALA A 403 1.46 -14.62 -13.32
N GLU A 404 1.42 -15.80 -12.71
CA GLU A 404 0.27 -16.25 -11.92
C GLU A 404 -0.04 -15.33 -10.73
N ILE A 405 0.98 -15.05 -9.90
CA ILE A 405 0.80 -14.24 -8.69
C ILE A 405 0.55 -12.78 -9.07
N VAL A 406 1.30 -12.25 -10.02
CA VAL A 406 1.20 -10.86 -10.44
C VAL A 406 -0.13 -10.56 -11.12
N THR A 407 -0.67 -11.49 -11.91
CA THR A 407 -2.04 -11.40 -12.43
C THR A 407 -3.06 -11.35 -11.29
N LYS A 408 -2.92 -12.21 -10.27
CA LYS A 408 -3.82 -12.20 -9.10
C LYS A 408 -3.74 -10.91 -8.29
N TRP A 409 -2.54 -10.33 -8.13
CA TRP A 409 -2.38 -8.99 -7.55
C TRP A 409 -3.13 -7.96 -8.37
N ARG A 410 -3.00 -7.95 -9.70
CA ARG A 410 -3.71 -6.99 -10.56
C ARG A 410 -5.23 -7.17 -10.48
N GLU A 411 -5.71 -8.41 -10.53
CA GLU A 411 -7.15 -8.71 -10.38
C GLU A 411 -7.69 -8.21 -9.03
N GLY A 412 -6.97 -8.47 -7.95
CA GLY A 412 -7.35 -8.01 -6.61
C GLY A 412 -7.36 -6.48 -6.49
N ILE A 413 -6.38 -5.81 -7.10
CA ILE A 413 -6.31 -4.36 -7.19
C ILE A 413 -7.52 -3.80 -7.94
N GLU A 414 -7.88 -4.34 -9.11
CA GLU A 414 -9.04 -3.87 -9.88
C GLU A 414 -10.38 -4.23 -9.21
N ARG A 415 -10.48 -5.38 -8.55
CA ARG A 415 -11.71 -5.83 -7.89
C ARG A 415 -12.10 -4.93 -6.72
N ASN A 416 -11.11 -4.48 -5.94
CA ASN A 416 -11.34 -3.77 -4.68
C ASN A 416 -11.42 -2.24 -4.80
N GLN A 417 -11.45 -1.68 -6.01
CA GLN A 417 -11.65 -0.25 -6.26
C GLN A 417 -12.34 -0.02 -7.61
N ASN A 418 -12.67 1.24 -7.93
CA ASN A 418 -13.24 1.62 -9.24
C ASN A 418 -12.26 2.46 -10.09
N THR A 419 -11.01 2.62 -9.65
CA THR A 419 -10.00 3.48 -10.28
C THR A 419 -9.80 3.22 -11.77
N GLY A 420 -9.69 1.95 -12.19
CA GLY A 420 -9.53 1.62 -13.62
C GLY A 420 -10.73 2.00 -14.47
N LYS A 421 -11.95 1.91 -13.90
CA LYS A 421 -13.21 2.17 -14.60
C LYS A 421 -13.59 3.64 -14.62
N LEU A 422 -13.41 4.34 -13.50
CA LEU A 422 -13.98 5.66 -13.25
C LEU A 422 -12.92 6.74 -12.94
N GLY A 423 -11.68 6.34 -12.66
CA GLY A 423 -10.62 7.25 -12.24
C GLY A 423 -9.79 7.87 -13.36
N ARG A 424 -10.07 7.58 -14.64
CA ARG A 424 -9.21 8.00 -15.76
C ARG A 424 -9.17 9.53 -15.93
N SER A 425 -7.97 10.09 -16.04
CA SER A 425 -7.78 11.52 -16.33
C SER A 425 -7.96 11.83 -17.81
N SER A 426 -8.12 13.12 -18.14
CA SER A 426 -7.92 13.59 -19.52
C SER A 426 -6.50 13.24 -20.00
N ASN A 427 -6.39 12.81 -21.25
CA ASN A 427 -5.10 12.61 -21.91
C ASN A 427 -4.55 13.89 -22.56
N GLU A 428 -5.24 15.02 -22.41
CA GLU A 428 -4.78 16.34 -22.84
C GLU A 428 -3.91 16.98 -21.77
N ASP A 429 -4.42 17.03 -20.53
CA ASP A 429 -3.83 17.79 -19.43
C ASP A 429 -3.59 16.99 -18.14
N GLY A 430 -3.97 15.71 -18.09
CA GLY A 430 -3.75 14.85 -16.92
C GLY A 430 -4.72 15.08 -15.75
N ILE A 431 -5.78 15.87 -15.95
CA ILE A 431 -6.74 16.21 -14.89
C ILE A 431 -8.00 15.37 -15.02
N TRP A 432 -8.48 14.83 -13.90
CA TRP A 432 -9.76 14.12 -13.85
C TRP A 432 -10.93 15.09 -13.88
N ARG A 433 -11.95 14.78 -14.67
CA ARG A 433 -13.20 15.54 -14.76
C ARG A 433 -14.40 14.61 -14.80
N ASP A 434 -15.51 15.06 -14.23
CA ASP A 434 -16.80 14.40 -14.34
C ASP A 434 -17.38 14.51 -15.77
N ALA A 435 -18.54 13.89 -16.00
CA ALA A 435 -19.23 13.93 -17.28
C ALA A 435 -19.68 15.35 -17.72
N GLN A 436 -19.71 16.31 -16.79
CA GLN A 436 -20.04 17.70 -17.03
C GLN A 436 -18.79 18.57 -17.24
N GLY A 437 -17.59 17.99 -17.15
CA GLY A 437 -16.31 18.68 -17.32
C GLY A 437 -15.79 19.36 -16.06
N ASN A 438 -16.40 19.13 -14.89
CA ASN A 438 -15.91 19.70 -13.63
C ASN A 438 -14.83 18.82 -13.02
N GLN A 439 -13.82 19.44 -12.41
CA GLN A 439 -12.83 18.73 -11.63
C GLN A 439 -13.43 18.18 -10.33
N ALA A 440 -12.79 17.16 -9.77
CA ALA A 440 -13.16 16.65 -8.46
C ALA A 440 -13.09 17.75 -7.40
N LYS A 441 -14.01 17.72 -6.43
CA LYS A 441 -14.04 18.70 -5.35
C LYS A 441 -12.70 18.71 -4.62
N GLY A 442 -12.13 19.89 -4.40
CA GLY A 442 -10.87 20.08 -3.69
C GLY A 442 -9.61 19.94 -4.57
N ALA A 443 -9.74 19.46 -5.82
CA ALA A 443 -8.65 19.46 -6.78
C ALA A 443 -8.05 20.86 -6.94
N ILE A 444 -6.73 20.93 -7.07
CA ILE A 444 -6.00 22.18 -7.25
C ILE A 444 -5.56 22.39 -8.70
N GLY A 445 -5.75 21.39 -9.56
CA GLY A 445 -5.46 21.46 -10.99
C GLY A 445 -3.96 21.55 -11.28
N VAL A 446 -3.59 22.08 -12.44
CA VAL A 446 -2.18 22.14 -12.88
C VAL A 446 -1.38 23.21 -12.11
N ASP A 447 -2.02 24.32 -11.73
CA ASP A 447 -1.39 25.45 -11.05
C ASP A 447 -1.89 25.55 -9.61
N ALA A 448 -1.05 25.09 -8.67
CA ALA A 448 -1.29 25.24 -7.23
C ALA A 448 -1.26 26.71 -6.75
N GLY A 449 -0.95 27.66 -7.64
CA GLY A 449 -0.91 29.10 -7.41
C GLY A 449 0.48 29.63 -7.02
N LYS A 450 0.70 30.94 -7.24
CA LYS A 450 1.92 31.64 -6.80
C LYS A 450 2.05 31.53 -5.27
N PHE A 451 3.23 31.12 -4.78
CA PHE A 451 3.53 30.85 -3.35
C PHE A 451 2.86 29.61 -2.74
N SER A 452 2.45 28.62 -3.53
CA SER A 452 1.97 27.32 -3.03
C SER A 452 2.94 26.64 -2.06
N TRP A 453 4.25 26.78 -2.28
CA TRP A 453 5.30 26.33 -1.35
C TRP A 453 5.16 26.92 0.06
N ALA A 454 4.64 28.14 0.21
CA ALA A 454 4.44 28.77 1.51
C ALA A 454 3.34 28.08 2.32
N LYS A 455 2.29 27.58 1.65
CA LYS A 455 1.28 26.69 2.28
C LYS A 455 1.92 25.36 2.70
N GLY A 456 2.84 24.84 1.88
CA GLY A 456 3.63 23.65 2.21
C GLY A 456 4.50 23.82 3.47
N VAL A 457 5.15 24.98 3.61
CA VAL A 457 5.93 25.33 4.82
C VAL A 457 5.04 25.39 6.06
N VAL A 458 3.85 25.99 5.97
CA VAL A 458 2.87 25.99 7.07
C VAL A 458 2.45 24.57 7.44
N GLY A 459 2.17 23.71 6.46
CA GLY A 459 1.84 22.30 6.68
C GLY A 459 2.98 21.50 7.31
N ALA A 460 4.23 21.73 6.89
CA ALA A 460 5.41 21.12 7.50
C ALA A 460 5.58 21.54 8.97
N VAL A 461 5.35 22.81 9.29
CA VAL A 461 5.38 23.31 10.68
C VAL A 461 4.26 22.69 11.53
N GLN A 462 3.07 22.46 10.97
CA GLN A 462 1.97 21.77 11.67
C GLN A 462 2.27 20.29 11.91
N ARG A 463 2.91 19.60 10.96
CA ARG A 463 3.41 18.21 11.13
C ARG A 463 4.42 18.09 12.27
N VAL A 464 5.41 18.98 12.32
CA VAL A 464 6.41 19.03 13.41
C VAL A 464 5.79 19.34 14.78
N ARG A 465 4.62 20.00 14.82
CA ARG A 465 3.87 20.28 16.05
C ARG A 465 2.96 19.13 16.50
N GLY A 466 3.02 17.97 15.86
CA GLY A 466 2.22 16.79 16.23
C GLY A 466 0.75 16.88 15.86
N ALA A 467 0.36 17.83 15.00
CA ALA A 467 -1.02 17.98 14.51
C ALA A 467 -1.23 17.33 13.12
N GLY A 468 -0.15 17.00 12.42
CA GLY A 468 -0.20 16.18 11.21
C GLY A 468 0.09 14.74 11.59
N GLY A 469 -0.97 13.96 11.82
CA GLY A 469 -0.86 12.53 12.06
C GLY A 469 -0.09 11.85 10.95
N PHE A 470 1.02 11.24 11.33
CA PHE A 470 1.56 10.06 10.69
C PHE A 470 1.24 8.86 11.57
#